data_AF-A0A6M3L880-F1
#
_entry.id   AF-A0A6M3L880-F1
#
_cell.length_a   1.000
_cell.length_b   1.000
_cell.length_c   1.000
_cell.angle_alpha   90.00
_cell.angle_beta   90.00
_cell.angle_gamma   90.00
#
_symmetry.space_group_name_H-M   'P 1'
#
loop_
_entity.id
_entity.type
_entity.pdbx_description
1 polymer ?
#
loop_
_entity_poly.entity_id
_entity_poly.type
_entity_poly.pdbx_seq_one_letter_code
_entity_poly.pdbx_strand_id
1 'polypeptide(L)' 'MSIFVELGLAHRARLSKAREFQTQFGTDLKQFLDPFTGFDVIAFDHWLETPDDMSTADYLKSKYGQVAHDLVFALI' A
#
# COMPACT_ATOMS: atom_id res chain seq x y z
N MET A 1 20.47 -6.78 25.97
CA MET A 1 20.84 -5.68 25.06
C MET A 1 20.42 -6.11 23.65
N SER A 2 19.23 -5.73 23.17
CA SER A 2 18.78 -5.87 21.77
C SER A 2 17.33 -5.40 21.62
N ILE A 3 17.08 -4.10 21.74
CA ILE A 3 15.78 -3.48 21.39
C ILE A 3 15.90 -2.67 20.08
N PHE A 4 17.13 -2.49 19.57
CA PHE A 4 17.42 -1.63 18.42
C PHE A 4 17.45 -2.36 17.07
N VAL A 5 17.47 -3.69 17.03
CA VAL A 5 17.53 -4.46 15.77
C VAL A 5 16.13 -4.59 15.13
N GLU A 6 15.07 -4.73 15.93
CA GLU A 6 13.70 -4.91 15.42
C GLU A 6 13.10 -3.62 14.83
N LEU A 7 13.41 -2.45 15.41
CA LEU A 7 12.96 -1.15 14.90
C LEU A 7 13.53 -0.82 13.51
N GLY A 8 14.75 -1.24 13.22
CA GLY A 8 15.39 -1.04 11.91
C GLY A 8 14.83 -1.94 10.80
N LEU A 9 14.39 -3.15 11.13
CA LEU A 9 13.76 -4.09 10.19
C LEU A 9 12.35 -3.64 9.78
N ALA A 10 11.55 -3.19 10.75
CA ALA A 10 10.20 -2.68 10.47
C ALA A 10 10.22 -1.41 9.59
N HIS A 11 11.20 -0.52 9.80
CA HIS A 11 11.37 0.68 8.98
C HIS A 11 11.81 0.34 7.55
N ARG A 12 12.72 -0.62 7.38
CA ARG A 12 13.15 -1.10 6.06
C ARG A 12 12.05 -1.82 5.29
N ALA A 13 11.21 -2.60 5.99
CA ALA A 13 10.07 -3.26 5.37
C ALA A 13 9.06 -2.25 4.81
N ARG A 14 8.78 -1.15 5.52
CA ARG A 14 7.91 -0.07 5.02
C ARG A 14 8.50 0.67 3.82
N LEU A 15 9.80 0.93 3.82
CA LEU A 15 10.48 1.58 2.69
C LEU A 15 10.54 0.69 1.43
N SER A 16 10.70 -0.63 1.59
CA SER A 16 10.63 -1.57 0.46
C SER A 16 9.24 -1.53 -0.18
N LYS A 17 8.18 -1.61 0.64
CA LYS A 17 6.80 -1.57 0.17
C LYS A 17 6.46 -0.27 -0.56
N ALA A 18 7.02 0.88 -0.15
CA ALA A 18 6.82 2.14 -0.86
C ALA A 18 7.38 2.11 -2.30
N ARG A 19 8.55 1.49 -2.50
CA ARG A 19 9.15 1.36 -3.83
C ARG A 19 8.40 0.35 -4.70
N GLU A 20 7.94 -0.74 -4.10
CA GLU A 20 7.13 -1.75 -4.77
C GLU A 20 5.75 -1.18 -5.16
N PHE A 21 5.13 -0.39 -4.28
CA PHE A 21 3.91 0.37 -4.57
C PHE A 21 4.09 1.30 -5.77
N GLN A 22 5.16 2.10 -5.76
CA GLN A 22 5.47 2.99 -6.89
C GLN A 22 5.72 2.23 -8.19
N THR A 23 6.35 1.06 -8.11
CA THR A 23 6.60 0.23 -9.29
C THR A 23 5.31 -0.38 -9.85
N GLN A 24 4.37 -0.79 -8.99
CA GLN A 24 3.11 -1.40 -9.41
C GLN A 24 2.08 -0.38 -9.91
N PHE A 25 1.91 0.71 -9.17
CA PHE A 25 0.85 1.68 -9.44
C PHE A 25 1.36 2.92 -10.19
N GLY A 26 2.67 3.08 -10.36
CA GLY A 26 3.25 4.25 -11.01
C GLY A 26 3.08 5.55 -10.23
N THR A 27 2.65 5.48 -8.96
CA THR A 27 2.40 6.63 -8.09
C THR A 27 3.07 6.46 -6.73
N ASP A 28 3.42 7.57 -6.09
CA ASP A 28 4.12 7.55 -4.81
C ASP A 28 3.16 7.18 -3.67
N LEU A 29 3.54 6.17 -2.88
CA LEU A 29 2.81 5.76 -1.67
C LEU A 29 2.55 6.93 -0.71
N LYS A 30 3.44 7.94 -0.71
CA LYS A 30 3.31 9.17 0.09
C LYS A 30 2.03 9.96 -0.19
N GLN A 31 1.45 9.85 -1.38
CA GLN A 31 0.20 10.53 -1.72
C GLN A 31 -1.00 9.96 -0.96
N PHE A 32 -0.89 8.69 -0.54
CA PHE A 32 -1.92 7.93 0.17
C PHE A 32 -1.47 7.57 1.59
N LEU A 33 -0.44 8.25 2.12
CA LEU A 33 0.07 8.03 3.47
C LEU A 33 -0.18 9.29 4.28
N ASP A 34 -1.11 9.20 5.21
CA ASP A 34 -1.35 10.22 6.22
C ASP A 34 -0.52 9.94 7.48
N PRO A 35 0.17 10.94 8.04
CA PRO A 35 1.00 10.75 9.23
C PRO A 35 0.21 10.41 10.51
N PHE A 36 -1.10 10.64 10.55
CA PHE A 36 -1.97 10.36 11.68
C PHE A 36 -2.81 9.08 11.50
N THR A 37 -3.32 8.83 10.30
CA THR A 37 -4.20 7.68 10.01
C THR A 37 -3.52 6.52 9.30
N GLY A 38 -2.32 6.72 8.74
CA GLY A 38 -1.59 5.68 8.02
C GLY A 38 -1.96 5.63 6.54
N PHE A 39 -2.12 4.44 5.96
CA PHE A 39 -2.48 4.31 4.56
C PHE A 39 -3.95 4.67 4.33
N ASP A 40 -4.21 5.69 3.53
CA ASP A 40 -5.55 6.17 3.19
C ASP A 40 -6.13 5.32 2.04
N VAL A 41 -6.84 4.26 2.43
CA VAL A 41 -7.51 3.35 1.49
C VAL A 41 -8.60 4.07 0.70
N ILE A 42 -9.26 5.08 1.27
CA ILE A 42 -10.36 5.80 0.59
C ILE A 42 -9.77 6.67 -0.52
N ALA A 43 -8.72 7.43 -0.22
CA ALA A 43 -8.02 8.23 -1.23
C ALA A 43 -7.43 7.34 -2.34
N PHE A 44 -6.90 6.17 -1.97
CA PHE A 44 -6.38 5.21 -2.93
C PHE A 44 -7.49 4.61 -3.81
N ASP A 45 -8.63 4.23 -3.23
CA ASP A 45 -9.79 3.71 -3.97
C ASP A 45 -10.34 4.73 -4.97
N HIS A 46 -10.47 5.99 -4.54
CA HIS A 46 -10.89 7.10 -5.40
C HIS A 46 -9.91 7.34 -6.56
N TRP A 47 -8.59 7.25 -6.31
CA TRP A 47 -7.58 7.38 -7.35
C TRP A 47 -7.57 6.19 -8.32
N LEU A 48 -7.88 4.99 -7.82
CA LEU A 48 -7.94 3.77 -8.63
C LEU A 48 -9.14 3.77 -9.59
N GLU A 49 -10.13 4.64 -9.32
CA GLU A 49 -11.44 4.70 -9.97
C GLU A 49 -12.13 3.33 -9.93
N THR A 50 -12.10 2.69 -8.76
CA THR A 50 -12.77 1.41 -8.54
C THR A 50 -14.27 1.58 -8.81
N PRO A 51 -14.89 0.71 -9.64
CA PRO A 51 -16.33 0.74 -9.83
C PRO A 51 -17.09 0.47 -8.52
N ASP A 52 -18.19 1.17 -8.28
CA ASP A 52 -19.00 1.01 -7.06
C ASP A 52 -19.53 -0.42 -6.83
N ASP A 53 -19.67 -1.20 -7.91
CA ASP A 53 -20.09 -2.61 -7.89
C ASP A 53 -18.94 -3.59 -7.61
N MET A 54 -17.72 -3.11 -7.34
CA MET A 54 -16.54 -3.94 -7.11
C MET A 54 -15.77 -3.47 -5.87
N SER A 55 -15.24 -4.42 -5.10
CA SER A 55 -14.34 -4.08 -4.00
C SER A 55 -12.99 -3.60 -4.56
N THR A 56 -12.33 -2.64 -3.89
CA THR A 56 -10.97 -2.19 -4.24
C THR A 56 -10.00 -3.37 -4.34
N ALA A 57 -10.17 -4.36 -3.45
CA ALA A 57 -9.37 -5.57 -3.41
C ALA A 57 -9.54 -6.44 -4.66
N ASP A 58 -10.77 -6.63 -5.14
CA ASP A 58 -11.04 -7.41 -6.36
C ASP A 58 -10.60 -6.66 -7.61
N TYR A 59 -10.80 -5.33 -7.63
CA TYR A 59 -10.33 -4.50 -8.74
C TYR A 59 -8.80 -4.48 -8.84
N LEU A 60 -8.11 -4.40 -7.69
CA LEU A 60 -6.65 -4.56 -7.62
C LEU A 60 -6.18 -5.89 -8.19
N LYS A 61 -6.79 -7.00 -7.77
CA LYS A 61 -6.46 -8.34 -8.28
C LYS A 61 -6.70 -8.45 -9.79
N SER A 62 -7.79 -7.87 -10.28
CA SER A 62 -8.16 -7.90 -11.69
C SER A 62 -7.24 -7.06 -12.57
N LYS A 63 -6.90 -5.84 -12.13
CA LYS A 63 -6.14 -4.84 -12.92
C LYS A 63 -4.62 -4.97 -12.77
N TYR A 64 -4.13 -5.26 -11.56
CA TYR A 64 -2.70 -5.27 -11.22
C TYR A 64 -2.20 -6.65 -10.75
N GLY A 65 -3.10 -7.59 -10.50
CA GLY A 65 -2.78 -8.95 -10.06
C GLY A 65 -2.71 -9.13 -8.55
N GLN A 66 -2.54 -10.38 -8.14
CA GLN A 66 -2.54 -10.79 -6.73
C GLN A 66 -1.45 -10.10 -5.91
N VAL A 67 -0.29 -9.82 -6.51
CA VAL A 67 0.85 -9.17 -5.84
C VAL A 67 0.50 -7.75 -5.38
N ALA A 68 -0.25 -6.99 -6.20
CA ALA A 68 -0.67 -5.64 -5.88
C ALA A 68 -1.69 -5.61 -4.73
N HIS A 69 -2.60 -6.57 -4.71
CA HIS A 69 -3.52 -6.78 -3.59
C HIS A 69 -2.76 -7.06 -2.29
N ASP A 70 -1.83 -8.03 -2.29
CA ASP A 70 -1.10 -8.41 -1.08
C ASP A 70 -0.22 -7.27 -0.56
N LEU A 71 0.28 -6.43 -1.47
CA LEU A 71 1.04 -5.24 -1.12
C LEU A 71 0.16 -4.18 -0.41
N VAL A 72 -1.01 -3.86 -0.96
CA VAL A 72 -1.96 -2.92 -0.35
C VAL A 72 -2.48 -3.46 0.98
N PHE A 73 -2.83 -4.74 1.04
CA PHE A 73 -3.26 -5.40 2.27
C PHE A 73 -2.19 -5.34 3.37
N ALA A 74 -0.92 -5.39 3.00
CA ALA A 74 0.18 -5.31 3.95
C ALA A 74 0.55 -3.86 4.37
N LEU A 75 -0.14 -2.84 3.85
CA LEU A 75 -0.02 -1.43 4.21
C LEU A 75 -1.12 -0.94 5.17
N ILE A 76 -2.22 -1.70 5.24
CA ILE A 76 -3.35 -1.51 6.17
C ILE A 76 -3.05 -2.26 7.48
#